data_AF-A0A532AI02-F1
#
_entry.id   AF-A0A532AI02-F1
#
_cell.length_a   1.000
_cell.length_b   1.000
_cell.length_c   1.000
_cell.angle_alpha   90.00
_cell.angle_beta   90.00
_cell.angle_gamma   90.00
#
_symmetry.space_group_name_H-M   'P 1'
#
loop_
_entity.id
_entity.type
_entity.pdbx_description
1 polymer ?
#
loop_
_entity_poly.entity_id
_entity_poly.type
_entity_poly.pdbx_seq_one_letter_code
_entity_poly.pdbx_strand_id
1 'polypeptide(L)' 'IGAALIILPWPWTLIVMMPTNRLLETMDAAATNPQARALIVKWGNLHLVRVMLGVLAALAFLWGSA' A
#
# COMPACT_ATOMS: atom_id res chain seq x y z
N ILE A 1 18.33 -9.26 2.86
CA ILE A 1 17.37 -8.35 3.53
C ILE A 1 16.60 -7.52 2.50
N GLY A 2 17.27 -6.73 1.65
CA GLY A 2 16.59 -5.92 0.62
C GLY A 2 15.62 -6.71 -0.28
N ALA A 3 16.03 -7.90 -0.74
CA ALA A 3 15.17 -8.77 -1.56
C ALA A 3 13.88 -9.22 -0.87
N ALA A 4 13.90 -9.46 0.45
CA ALA A 4 12.68 -9.80 1.18
C ALA A 4 11.77 -8.56 1.33
N LEU A 5 12.37 -7.40 1.66
CA LEU A 5 11.66 -6.14 1.84
C LEU A 5 10.99 -5.64 0.55
N ILE A 6 11.61 -5.85 -0.62
CA ILE A 6 11.02 -5.42 -1.90
C ILE A 6 9.87 -6.34 -2.36
N ILE A 7 9.81 -7.59 -1.87
CA ILE A 7 8.73 -8.55 -2.18
C ILE A 7 7.54 -8.38 -1.22
N LEU A 8 7.77 -8.02 0.05
CA LEU A 8 6.73 -7.86 1.08
C LEU A 8 5.54 -6.92 0.75
N PRO A 9 5.65 -5.89 -0.12
CA PRO A 9 4.49 -5.15 -0.59
C PRO A 9 3.42 -6.01 -1.26
N TRP A 10 3.78 -7.15 -1.87
CA TRP A 10 2.82 -8.06 -2.51
C TRP A 10 1.86 -8.70 -1.49
N PRO A 11 2.31 -9.48 -0.48
CA PRO A 11 1.41 -10.04 0.51
C PRO A 11 0.66 -8.96 1.31
N TRP A 12 1.30 -7.82 1.61
CA TRP A 12 0.62 -6.69 2.24
C TRP A 12 -0.57 -6.20 1.39
N THR A 13 -0.36 -6.04 0.09
CA THR A 13 -1.40 -5.58 -0.83
C THR A 13 -2.53 -6.61 -0.94
N LEU A 14 -2.19 -7.88 -1.16
CA LEU A 14 -3.18 -8.95 -1.39
C LEU A 14 -4.04 -9.25 -0.16
N ILE A 15 -3.46 -9.20 1.04
CA ILE A 15 -4.15 -9.60 2.27
C ILE A 15 -4.79 -8.41 2.96
N VAL A 16 -4.08 -7.29 3.09
CA VAL A 16 -4.51 -6.16 3.95
C VAL A 16 -5.14 -5.03 3.13
N MET A 17 -4.56 -4.70 1.97
CA MET A 17 -5.01 -3.54 1.18
C MET A 17 -6.18 -3.88 0.26
N MET A 18 -6.23 -5.11 -0.27
CA MET A 18 -7.19 -5.55 -1.28
C MET A 18 -8.67 -5.37 -0.90
N PRO A 19 -9.12 -5.58 0.36
CA PRO A 19 -10.50 -5.28 0.73
C PRO A 19 -10.86 -3.79 0.54
N THR A 20 -9.93 -2.88 0.88
CA THR A 20 -10.13 -1.44 0.70
C THR A 20 -10.12 -1.06 -0.78
N ASN A 21 -9.24 -1.68 -1.58
CA ASN A 21 -9.22 -1.48 -3.03
C ASN A 21 -10.55 -1.88 -3.67
N ARG A 22 -11.05 -3.09 -3.39
CA ARG A 22 -12.32 -3.58 -3.96
C ARG A 22 -13.49 -2.67 -3.60
N LEU A 23 -13.56 -2.20 -2.36
CA LEU A 23 -14.60 -1.27 -1.93
C LEU A 23 -14.54 0.03 -2.73
N LEU A 24 -13.36 0.61 -2.90
CA LEU A 24 -13.17 1.83 -3.69
C LEU A 24 -13.47 1.61 -5.18
N GLU A 25 -13.03 0.50 -5.77
CA GLU A 25 -13.26 0.14 -7.17
C GLU A 25 -14.75 -0.01 -7.52
N THR A 26 -15.59 -0.42 -6.57
CA THR A 26 -17.03 -0.54 -6.77
C THR A 26 -17.80 0.78 -6.65
N MET A 27 -17.15 1.88 -6.25
CA MET A 27 -17.84 3.16 -6.07
C MET A 27 -18.04 3.88 -7.40
N ASP A 28 -19.25 4.42 -7.62
CA ASP A 28 -19.48 5.40 -8.66
C ASP A 28 -18.89 6.76 -8.26
N ALA A 29 -17.93 7.25 -9.04
CA ALA A 29 -17.26 8.53 -8.81
C ALA A 29 -18.19 9.74 -9.02
N ALA A 30 -19.27 9.61 -9.80
CA ALA A 30 -20.25 10.67 -10.02
C ALA A 30 -21.32 10.73 -8.92
N ALA A 31 -21.46 9.67 -8.12
CA ALA A 31 -22.43 9.59 -7.04
C ALA A 31 -21.87 10.19 -5.75
N THR A 32 -22.74 10.86 -4.98
CA THR A 32 -22.38 11.28 -3.61
C THR A 32 -22.29 10.05 -2.71
N ASN A 33 -21.09 9.74 -2.23
CA ASN A 33 -20.86 8.65 -1.29
C ASN A 33 -20.19 9.17 0.00
N PRO A 34 -20.93 9.25 1.12
CA PRO A 34 -20.40 9.72 2.41
C PRO A 34 -19.20 8.91 2.93
N GLN A 35 -19.05 7.66 2.50
CA GLN A 35 -17.98 6.76 2.95
C GLN A 35 -16.69 6.87 2.12
N ALA A 36 -16.77 7.46 0.91
CA ALA A 36 -15.65 7.51 -0.03
C ALA A 36 -14.42 8.19 0.58
N ARG A 37 -14.60 9.35 1.23
CA ARG A 37 -13.49 10.09 1.86
C ARG A 37 -12.78 9.27 2.93
N ALA A 38 -13.54 8.59 3.79
CA ALA A 38 -12.96 7.76 4.86
C ALA A 38 -12.15 6.59 4.29
N LEU A 39 -12.65 5.95 3.24
CA LEU A 39 -11.94 4.86 2.56
C LEU A 39 -10.69 5.33 1.81
N ILE A 40 -10.72 6.51 1.18
CA ILE A 40 -9.54 7.10 0.53
C ILE A 40 -8.45 7.43 1.56
N VAL A 41 -8.82 8.00 2.71
CA VAL A 41 -7.86 8.25 3.81
C VAL A 41 -7.26 6.96 4.33
N LYS A 42 -8.08 5.92 4.56
CA LYS A 42 -7.61 4.58 4.93
C LYS A 42 -6.66 4.02 3.89
N TRP A 43 -7.03 4.09 2.61
CA TRP A 43 -6.23 3.62 1.48
C TRP A 43 -4.86 4.32 1.43
N GLY A 44 -4.82 5.64 1.64
CA GLY A 44 -3.57 6.40 1.74
C GLY A 44 -2.69 5.94 2.91
N ASN A 45 -3.28 5.74 4.09
CA ASN A 45 -2.54 5.25 5.26
C ASN A 45 -1.97 3.84 5.05
N LEU A 46 -2.70 2.95 4.37
CA LEU A 46 -2.21 1.61 4.03
C LEU A 46 -1.03 1.63 3.04
N HIS A 47 -0.95 2.65 2.17
CA HIS A 47 0.19 2.83 1.26
C HIS A 47 1.48 3.21 1.98
N LEU A 48 1.39 3.87 3.13
CA LEU A 48 2.58 4.26 3.91
C LEU A 48 3.43 3.04 4.29
N VAL A 49 2.80 1.89 4.56
CA VAL A 49 3.52 0.63 4.82
C VAL A 49 4.31 0.19 3.60
N ARG A 50 3.75 0.30 2.40
CA ARG A 50 4.46 -0.03 1.15
C ARG A 50 5.63 0.92 0.90
N VAL A 51 5.45 2.21 1.17
CA VAL A 51 6.52 3.21 1.08
C VAL A 51 7.65 2.87 2.05
N MET A 52 7.34 2.60 3.32
CA MET A 52 8.34 2.22 4.31
C MET A 52 9.10 0.96 3.90
N LEU A 53 8.41 -0.09 3.43
CA LEU A 53 9.06 -1.32 2.94
C LEU A 53 10.01 -1.03 1.77
N GLY A 54 9.61 -0.18 0.82
CA GLY A 54 10.43 0.23 -0.32
C GLY A 54 11.67 1.04 0.10
N VAL A 55 11.51 2.01 1.00
CA VAL A 55 12.61 2.80 1.56
C VAL A 55 13.61 1.90 2.29
N LEU A 56 13.13 1.00 3.15
CA LEU A 56 13.97 0.05 3.86
C LEU A 56 14.68 -0.92 2.90
N ALA A 57 14.00 -1.36 1.82
CA ALA A 57 14.61 -2.19 0.79
C ALA A 57 15.76 -1.46 0.08
N ALA A 58 15.54 -0.21 -0.33
CA ALA A 58 16.54 0.62 -0.99
C ALA A 58 17.77 0.84 -0.10
N LEU A 59 17.56 1.19 1.18
CA LEU A 59 18.63 1.34 2.15
C LEU A 59 19.41 0.02 2.36
N ALA A 60 18.70 -1.11 2.44
CA ALA A 60 19.34 -2.42 2.62
C ALA A 60 20.17 -2.85 1.40
N PHE A 61 19.73 -2.53 0.18
CA PHE A 61 20.53 -2.78 -1.02
C PHE A 61 21.74 -1.86 -1.11
N LEU A 62 21.55 -0.56 -0.83
CA LEU A 62 22.65 0.41 -0.83
C LEU A 62 23.74 0.02 0.17
N TRP A 63 23.33 -0.38 1.38
CA TRP A 63 24.26 -0.90 2.40
C TRP A 63 24.99 -2.17 1.93
N GLY A 64 24.29 -3.11 1.28
CA GLY A 64 24.88 -4.35 0.78
C GLY A 64 25.74 -4.20 -0.47
N SER A 65 25.69 -3.04 -1.13
CA SER A 65 26.54 -2.70 -2.28
C SER A 65 27.82 -1.93 -1.93
N ALA A 66 27.97 -1.54 -0.67
CA ALA A 66 29.19 -0.94 -0.12
C ALA A 66 30.18 -2.02 0.30
#